data_AF-A0A0J7YM43-F1
#
_entry.id   AF-A0A0J7YM43-F1
#
_cell.length_a   1.000
_cell.length_b   1.000
_cell.length_c   1.000
_cell.angle_alpha   90.00
_cell.angle_beta   90.00
_cell.angle_gamma   90.00
#
_symmetry.space_group_name_H-M   'P 1'
#
loop_
_entity.id
_entity.type
_entity.pdbx_description
1 polymer ?
#
loop_
_entity_poly.entity_id
_entity_poly.type
_entity_poly.pdbx_seq_one_letter_code
_entity_poly.pdbx_strand_id
1 'polypeptide(L)'
;MNRQFSMKHPWLHPSMSLSKIRSVKNKMLAVIRELDMEISTAAIACAYFEMLLIKGAIKKEIRNVLAAVCLLLASKFNAGAGDQVELLDSACDIFRVRRQNVLDLELYGFVQLEFN
;
A
#
# COMPACT_ATOMS: atom_id res chain seq x y z
N MET A 1 -23.62 1.82 0.84
CA MET A 1 -22.39 1.02 0.71
C MET A 1 -21.37 1.29 1.82
N ASN A 2 -20.75 2.48 1.93
CA ASN A 2 -19.73 2.75 2.98
C ASN A 2 -20.25 2.61 4.43
N ARG A 3 -21.50 3.04 4.71
CA ARG A 3 -22.11 2.92 6.04
C ARG A 3 -22.25 1.46 6.49
N GLN A 4 -22.78 0.62 5.61
CA GLN A 4 -22.91 -0.83 5.84
C GLN A 4 -21.55 -1.50 6.02
N PHE A 5 -20.53 -1.08 5.25
CA PHE A 5 -19.17 -1.58 5.41
C PHE A 5 -18.60 -1.23 6.78
N SER A 6 -18.74 0.02 7.22
CA SER A 6 -18.28 0.44 8.56
C SER A 6 -18.97 -0.34 9.69
N MET A 7 -20.25 -0.67 9.55
CA MET A 7 -20.98 -1.49 10.54
C MET A 7 -20.47 -2.94 10.60
N LYS A 8 -20.09 -3.51 9.45
CA LYS A 8 -19.54 -4.88 9.36
C LYS A 8 -18.07 -4.97 9.77
N HIS A 9 -17.34 -3.87 9.74
CA HIS A 9 -15.91 -3.81 10.02
C HIS A 9 -15.61 -2.78 11.12
N PRO A 10 -16.06 -3.00 12.37
CA PRO A 10 -15.83 -2.08 13.49
C PRO A 10 -14.35 -1.96 13.87
N TRP A 11 -13.54 -2.96 13.52
CA TRP A 11 -12.09 -2.96 13.68
C TRP A 11 -11.35 -1.99 12.73
N LEU A 12 -11.99 -1.56 11.64
CA LEU A 12 -11.39 -0.66 10.69
C LEU A 12 -11.38 0.77 11.25
N HIS A 13 -10.23 1.45 11.17
CA HIS A 13 -10.11 2.82 11.66
C HIS A 13 -11.18 3.75 11.04
N PRO A 14 -11.88 4.60 11.83
CA PRO A 14 -13.00 5.43 11.36
C PRO A 14 -12.66 6.38 10.21
N SER A 15 -11.38 6.75 10.07
CA SER A 15 -10.90 7.60 8.98
C SER A 15 -10.84 6.85 7.63
N MET A 16 -11.01 5.53 7.61
CA MET A 16 -10.98 4.68 6.43
C MET A 16 -12.38 4.23 6.01
N SER A 17 -12.56 4.01 4.71
CA SER A 17 -13.83 3.55 4.14
C SER A 17 -13.55 2.67 2.94
N LEU A 18 -14.53 1.87 2.52
CA LEU A 18 -14.39 0.98 1.38
C LEU A 18 -13.97 1.73 0.11
N SER A 19 -14.55 2.91 -0.15
CA SER A 19 -14.14 3.75 -1.28
C SER A 19 -12.67 4.18 -1.21
N LYS A 20 -12.14 4.49 -0.02
CA LYS A 20 -10.73 4.88 0.16
C LYS A 20 -9.80 3.68 -0.07
N ILE A 21 -10.15 2.51 0.45
CA ILE A 21 -9.40 1.26 0.24
C ILE A 21 -9.33 0.93 -1.25
N ARG A 22 -10.47 0.97 -1.95
CA ARG A 22 -10.52 0.71 -3.40
C ARG A 22 -9.70 1.73 -4.20
N SER A 23 -9.79 3.01 -3.85
CA SER A 23 -9.00 4.05 -4.51
C SER A 23 -7.50 3.80 -4.37
N VAL A 24 -7.03 3.41 -3.18
CA VAL A 24 -5.61 3.08 -2.97
C VAL A 24 -5.21 1.84 -3.77
N LYS A 25 -5.98 0.75 -3.73
CA LYS A 25 -5.68 -0.46 -4.51
C LYS A 25 -5.65 -0.21 -6.02
N ASN A 26 -6.56 0.62 -6.53
CA ASN A 26 -6.55 1.01 -7.95
C ASN A 26 -5.28 1.77 -8.31
N LYS A 27 -4.77 2.63 -7.40
CA LYS A 27 -3.48 3.30 -7.58
C LYS A 27 -2.31 2.31 -7.57
N MET A 28 -2.34 1.31 -6.70
CA MET A 28 -1.30 0.26 -6.68
C MET A 28 -1.26 -0.48 -8.02
N LEU A 29 -2.42 -0.85 -8.56
CA LEU A 29 -2.52 -1.46 -9.89
C LEU A 29 -2.07 -0.51 -11.01
N ALA A 30 -2.27 0.80 -10.87
CA ALA A 30 -1.78 1.77 -11.85
C ALA A 30 -0.25 1.79 -11.91
N VAL A 31 0.45 1.79 -10.77
CA VAL A 31 1.92 1.73 -10.71
C VAL A 31 2.44 0.47 -11.40
N ILE A 32 1.85 -0.68 -11.07
CA ILE A 32 2.25 -1.97 -11.64
C ILE A 32 2.07 -2.00 -13.17
N ARG A 33 0.99 -1.40 -13.68
CA ARG A 33 0.74 -1.30 -15.13
C ARG A 33 1.66 -0.30 -15.83
N GLU A 34 2.01 0.80 -15.18
CA GLU A 34 2.90 1.82 -15.73
C GLU A 34 4.31 1.28 -15.93
N LEU A 35 4.75 0.40 -15.03
CA LEU A 35 6.09 -0.19 -15.02
C LEU A 35 6.14 -1.61 -15.63
N ASP A 36 5.03 -2.07 -16.22
CA ASP A 36 4.86 -3.43 -16.77
C ASP A 36 5.35 -4.56 -15.83
N MET A 37 5.05 -4.41 -14.53
CA MET A 37 5.48 -5.34 -13.51
C MET A 37 4.55 -6.54 -13.40
N GLU A 38 5.09 -7.63 -12.85
CA GLU A 38 4.29 -8.81 -12.59
C GLU A 38 3.11 -8.53 -11.64
N ILE A 39 1.94 -9.06 -12.00
CA ILE A 39 0.71 -8.98 -11.20
C ILE A 39 0.89 -9.64 -9.82
N SER A 40 1.80 -10.61 -9.69
CA SER A 40 2.22 -11.22 -8.41
C SER A 40 2.66 -10.15 -7.40
N THR A 41 3.45 -9.17 -7.83
CA THR A 41 3.92 -8.03 -7.01
C THR A 41 2.74 -7.20 -6.50
N ALA A 42 1.75 -6.94 -7.37
CA ALA A 42 0.54 -6.21 -7.00
C ALA A 42 -0.29 -6.95 -5.94
N ALA A 43 -0.41 -8.28 -6.09
CA ALA A 43 -1.15 -9.13 -5.18
C ALA A 43 -0.50 -9.15 -3.79
N ILE A 44 0.84 -9.32 -3.73
CA ILE A 44 1.62 -9.28 -2.49
C ILE A 44 1.46 -7.91 -1.80
N ALA A 45 1.62 -6.82 -2.56
CA ALA A 45 1.48 -5.47 -2.01
C ALA A 45 0.06 -5.22 -1.46
N CYS A 46 -0.98 -5.69 -2.16
CA CYS A 46 -2.36 -5.60 -1.69
C CYS A 46 -2.58 -6.40 -0.40
N ALA A 47 -2.01 -7.61 -0.28
CA ALA A 47 -2.07 -8.41 0.93
C ALA A 47 -1.40 -7.69 2.12
N TYR A 48 -0.22 -7.11 1.91
CA TYR A 48 0.45 -6.29 2.93
C TYR A 48 -0.41 -5.10 3.36
N PHE A 49 -0.99 -4.37 2.41
CA PHE A 49 -1.88 -3.25 2.71
C PHE A 49 -3.11 -3.68 3.52
N GLU A 50 -3.71 -4.82 3.19
CA GLU A 50 -4.84 -5.37 3.96
C GLU A 50 -4.43 -5.81 5.36
N MET A 51 -3.27 -6.43 5.51
CA MET A 51 -2.74 -6.84 6.81
C MET A 51 -2.53 -5.61 7.72
N LEU A 52 -1.98 -4.52 7.19
CA LEU A 52 -1.85 -3.24 7.90
C LEU A 52 -3.20 -2.59 8.24
N LEU A 53 -4.24 -2.77 7.41
CA LEU A 53 -5.59 -2.30 7.70
C LEU A 53 -6.19 -3.07 8.88
N ILE A 54 -6.01 -4.39 8.90
CA ILE A 54 -6.52 -5.27 9.98
C ILE A 54 -5.81 -4.96 11.30
N LYS A 55 -4.51 -4.69 11.28
CA LYS A 55 -3.73 -4.28 12.46
C LYS A 55 -4.05 -2.83 12.92
N GLY A 56 -4.87 -2.08 12.19
CA GLY A 56 -5.23 -0.70 12.53
C GLY A 56 -4.10 0.32 12.31
N ALA A 57 -3.02 -0.06 11.62
CA ALA A 57 -1.87 0.81 11.36
C ALA A 57 -2.15 1.90 10.31
N ILE A 58 -3.16 1.71 9.45
CA ILE A 58 -3.47 2.66 8.37
C ILE A 58 -4.52 3.70 8.79
N LYS A 59 -4.12 4.97 8.73
CA LYS A 59 -4.99 6.15 8.85
C LYS A 59 -5.12 6.89 7.52
N LYS A 60 -6.07 7.83 7.43
CA LYS A 60 -6.38 8.55 6.16
C LYS A 60 -5.15 9.28 5.62
N GLU A 61 -4.33 9.81 6.51
CA GLU A 61 -3.18 10.68 6.27
C GLU A 61 -2.01 9.90 5.68
N ILE A 62 -1.76 8.70 6.22
CA ILE A 62 -0.59 7.89 5.87
C ILE A 62 -0.90 6.75 4.88
N ARG A 63 -2.17 6.49 4.55
CA ARG A 63 -2.58 5.36 3.68
C ARG A 63 -1.86 5.31 2.33
N ASN A 64 -1.59 6.47 1.72
CA ASN A 64 -0.93 6.54 0.42
C ASN A 64 0.56 6.23 0.56
N VAL A 65 1.18 6.71 1.65
CA VAL A 65 2.59 6.44 1.95
C VAL A 65 2.77 4.97 2.28
N LEU A 66 1.94 4.40 3.17
CA LEU A 66 2.00 2.97 3.50
C LEU A 66 1.69 2.06 2.30
N ALA A 67 0.82 2.48 1.37
CA ALA A 67 0.60 1.71 0.14
C ALA A 67 1.83 1.72 -0.79
N ALA A 68 2.53 2.85 -0.89
CA ALA A 68 3.80 2.92 -1.61
C ALA A 68 4.88 2.05 -0.93
N VAL A 69 4.95 2.06 0.41
CA VAL A 69 5.81 1.16 1.19
C VAL A 69 5.47 -0.31 0.90
N CYS A 70 4.19 -0.69 0.88
CA CYS A 70 3.78 -2.06 0.57
C CYS A 70 4.24 -2.50 -0.83
N LEU A 71 4.17 -1.61 -1.84
CA LEU A 71 4.68 -1.89 -3.18
C LEU A 71 6.21 -2.07 -3.19
N LEU A 72 6.93 -1.19 -2.50
CA LEU A 72 8.37 -1.27 -2.38
C LEU A 72 8.82 -2.57 -1.70
N LEU A 73 8.18 -2.94 -0.58
CA LEU A 73 8.45 -4.19 0.13
C LEU A 73 8.09 -5.41 -0.72
N ALA A 74 6.95 -5.40 -1.41
CA ALA A 74 6.55 -6.48 -2.30
C ALA A 74 7.54 -6.66 -3.46
N SER A 75 8.00 -5.54 -4.04
CA SER A 75 9.04 -5.53 -5.08
C SER A 75 10.37 -6.08 -4.57
N LYS A 76 10.74 -5.79 -3.31
CA LYS A 76 11.96 -6.35 -2.71
C LYS A 76 11.85 -7.85 -2.43
N PHE A 77 10.65 -8.33 -2.11
CA PHE A 77 10.39 -9.74 -1.83
C PHE A 77 10.26 -10.58 -3.12
N ASN A 78 9.69 -10.02 -4.18
CA ASN A 78 9.56 -10.69 -5.47
C ASN A 78 10.86 -10.56 -6.27
N ALA A 79 11.69 -11.61 -6.28
CA ALA A 79 12.95 -11.66 -7.03
C ALA A 79 12.68 -11.55 -8.55
N GLY A 80 12.79 -10.33 -9.09
CA GLY A 80 12.51 -10.04 -10.50
C GLY A 80 11.78 -8.72 -10.72
N ALA A 81 11.31 -8.05 -9.66
CA ALA A 81 10.78 -6.71 -9.78
C ALA A 81 11.91 -5.74 -10.16
N GLY A 82 11.67 -4.91 -11.19
CA GLY A 82 12.66 -4.06 -11.86
C GLY A 82 13.33 -2.99 -10.99
N ASP A 83 13.68 -1.86 -11.59
CA ASP A 83 14.42 -0.81 -10.87
C ASP A 83 13.60 -0.25 -9.69
N GLN A 84 14.09 -0.43 -8.47
CA GLN A 84 13.44 0.06 -7.25
C GLN A 84 13.35 1.58 -7.21
N VAL A 85 14.28 2.28 -7.87
CA VAL A 85 14.27 3.74 -7.97
C VAL A 85 13.10 4.19 -8.83
N GLU A 86 12.93 3.56 -10.00
CA GLU A 86 11.84 3.83 -10.94
C GLU A 86 10.48 3.51 -10.31
N LEU A 87 10.38 2.37 -9.59
CA LEU A 87 9.18 2.03 -8.83
C LEU A 87 8.83 3.08 -7.78
N LEU A 88 9.82 3.54 -7.03
CA LEU A 88 9.61 4.52 -5.98
C LEU A 88 9.17 5.87 -6.57
N ASP A 89 9.73 6.28 -7.71
CA ASP A 89 9.37 7.53 -8.37
C ASP A 89 7.95 7.46 -8.95
N SER A 90 7.61 6.41 -9.70
CA SER A 90 6.24 6.20 -10.23
C SER A 90 5.20 6.08 -9.10
N ALA A 91 5.53 5.37 -8.01
CA ALA A 91 4.67 5.32 -6.84
C ALA A 91 4.49 6.70 -6.20
N CYS A 92 5.56 7.49 -6.03
CA CYS A 92 5.46 8.84 -5.48
C CYS A 92 4.54 9.74 -6.32
N ASP A 93 4.62 9.62 -7.65
CA ASP A 93 3.80 10.39 -8.57
C ASP A 93 2.31 9.99 -8.52
N ILE A 94 2.00 8.69 -8.57
CA ILE A 94 0.61 8.20 -8.54
C ILE A 94 -0.03 8.41 -7.16
N PHE A 95 0.71 8.16 -6.09
CA PHE A 95 0.21 8.35 -4.73
C PHE A 95 0.22 9.82 -4.29
N ARG A 96 0.93 10.69 -5.02
CA ARG A 96 1.16 12.11 -4.70
C ARG A 96 1.78 12.26 -3.31
N VAL A 97 2.87 11.52 -3.07
CA VAL A 97 3.60 11.49 -1.80
C VAL A 97 5.07 11.83 -2.01
N ARG A 98 5.75 12.28 -0.96
CA ARG A 98 7.18 12.53 -1.01
C ARG A 98 7.96 11.24 -0.81
N ARG A 99 9.03 11.07 -1.57
CA ARG A 99 9.99 9.96 -1.45
C ARG A 99 10.49 9.78 -0.02
N GLN A 100 10.84 10.88 0.66
CA GLN A 100 11.32 10.86 2.04
C GLN A 100 10.30 10.18 2.99
N ASN A 101 9.01 10.51 2.88
CA ASN A 101 7.99 9.92 3.74
C ASN A 101 7.86 8.40 3.54
N VAL A 102 8.07 7.92 2.31
CA VAL A 102 8.02 6.48 1.98
C VAL A 102 9.20 5.78 2.64
N LEU A 103 10.40 6.34 2.54
CA LEU A 103 11.62 5.79 3.16
C LEU A 103 11.54 5.83 4.69
N ASP A 104 11.07 6.93 5.27
CA ASP A 104 10.94 7.10 6.72
C ASP A 104 9.96 6.08 7.34
N LEU A 105 8.90 5.70 6.59
CA LEU A 105 7.91 4.72 7.02
C LEU A 105 8.17 3.30 6.52
N GLU A 106 9.24 3.07 5.76
CA GLU A 106 9.55 1.75 5.21
C GLU A 106 9.76 0.74 6.35
N LEU A 107 10.64 1.07 7.29
CA LEU A 107 10.93 0.20 8.43
C LEU A 107 9.71 0.04 9.34
N TYR A 108 8.91 1.10 9.51
CA TYR A 108 7.65 1.01 10.24
C TYR A 108 6.69 0.01 9.59
N GLY A 109 6.48 0.11 8.28
CA GLY A 109 5.64 -0.83 7.53
C GLY A 109 6.16 -2.27 7.64
N PHE A 110 7.47 -2.45 7.51
CA PHE A 110 8.12 -3.76 7.65
C PHE A 110 7.89 -4.40 9.03
N VAL A 111 8.11 -3.64 10.11
CA VAL A 111 7.89 -4.11 11.49
C VAL A 111 6.41 -4.43 11.72
N GLN A 112 5.50 -3.58 11.24
CA GLN A 112 4.07 -3.82 11.39
C GLN A 112 3.59 -5.07 10.63
N LEU A 113 4.24 -5.45 9.53
CA LEU A 113 3.89 -6.67 8.81
C LEU A 113 4.29 -7.94 9.59
N GLU A 114 5.24 -7.85 10.53
CA GLU A 114 5.71 -8.98 11.36
C GLU A 114 5.92 -10.24 10.49
N PHE A 115 6.77 -10.14 9.46
CA PHE A 115 7.10 -11.27 8.57
C PHE A 115 7.59 -12.48 9.40
N ASN A 116 6.65 -13.37 9.71
CA ASN A 116 6.81 -14.54 10.57
C ASN A 116 6.35 -15.77 9.81
#